data_AF-A0A2D7K5K0-F1
#
_entry.id   AF-A0A2D7K5K0-F1
#
_cell.length_a   1.000
_cell.length_b   1.000
_cell.length_c   1.000
_cell.angle_alpha   90.00
_cell.angle_beta   90.00
_cell.angle_gamma   90.00
#
_symmetry.space_group_name_H-M   'P 1'
#
loop_
_entity.id
_entity.type
_entity.pdbx_description
1 polymer ?
#
loop_
_entity_poly.entity_id
_entity_poly.type
_entity_poly.pdbx_seq_one_letter_code
_entity_poly.pdbx_strand_id
1 'polypeptide(L)'
;MIVFMNLIFSFDSILSAMALTENFIIMAISIVVGGVLMILAANKVATFLQKNRKYEVLGLFILFIVGIMLISEGGEKADLVILNKAVHAMNKTTFYFIIAILVFVDMVQTKYKNNLAHKKK
;
A
#
# COMPACT_ATOMS: atom_id res chain seq x y z
N MET A 1 -0.62 16.32 1.90
CA MET A 1 -0.65 14.86 2.14
C MET A 1 -1.24 14.07 0.98
N ILE A 2 -2.37 14.50 0.40
CA ILE A 2 -3.06 13.81 -0.72
C ILE A 2 -2.15 13.55 -1.94
N VAL A 3 -1.31 14.52 -2.33
CA VAL A 3 -0.38 14.35 -3.46
C VAL A 3 0.66 13.26 -3.19
N PHE A 4 1.22 13.21 -1.98
CA PHE A 4 2.17 12.18 -1.55
C PHE A 4 1.53 10.78 -1.53
N MET A 5 0.29 10.71 -1.04
CA MET A 5 -0.51 9.49 -1.01
C MET A 5 -0.81 8.97 -2.43
N ASN A 6 -1.22 9.85 -3.35
CA ASN A 6 -1.49 9.49 -4.73
C ASN A 6 -0.22 9.02 -5.46
N LEU A 7 0.94 9.60 -5.17
CA LEU A 7 2.22 9.19 -5.73
C LEU A 7 2.55 7.74 -5.35
N ILE A 8 2.46 7.40 -4.07
CA ILE A 8 2.80 6.06 -3.57
C ILE A 8 1.81 5.00 -4.11
N PHE A 9 0.51 5.31 -4.18
CA PHE A 9 -0.48 4.40 -4.80
C PHE A 9 -0.25 4.19 -6.30
N SER A 10 0.22 5.22 -7.00
CA SER A 10 0.58 5.11 -8.41
C SER A 10 1.76 4.15 -8.60
N PHE A 11 2.79 4.22 -7.74
CA PHE A 11 3.94 3.32 -7.78
C PHE A 11 3.57 1.84 -7.54
N ASP A 12 2.74 1.56 -6.55
CA ASP A 12 2.27 0.19 -6.25
C ASP A 12 1.45 -0.41 -7.41
N SER A 13 0.57 0.40 -8.00
CA SER A 13 -0.25 -0.01 -9.15
C SER A 13 0.60 -0.32 -10.39
N ILE A 14 1.69 0.43 -10.62
CA ILE A 14 2.64 0.20 -11.70
C ILE A 14 3.41 -1.11 -11.48
N LEU A 15 3.91 -1.35 -10.27
CA LEU A 15 4.64 -2.58 -9.94
C LEU A 15 3.74 -3.83 -9.99
N SER A 16 2.48 -3.70 -9.58
CA SER A 16 1.47 -4.75 -9.74
C SER A 16 1.24 -5.09 -11.22
N ALA A 17 1.15 -4.08 -12.10
CA ALA A 17 1.01 -4.30 -13.54
C ALA A 17 2.25 -4.98 -14.15
N MET A 18 3.46 -4.57 -13.73
CA MET A 18 4.71 -5.19 -14.16
C MET A 18 4.83 -6.66 -13.72
N ALA A 19 4.27 -7.03 -12.56
CA ALA A 19 4.30 -8.40 -12.05
C ALA A 19 3.30 -9.34 -12.75
N LEU A 20 2.26 -8.80 -13.40
CA LEU A 20 1.19 -9.59 -14.01
C LEU A 20 1.50 -10.06 -15.44
N THR A 21 2.28 -9.30 -16.20
CA THR A 21 2.57 -9.63 -17.61
C THR A 21 3.91 -9.07 -18.06
N GLU A 22 4.63 -9.85 -18.87
CA GLU A 22 5.87 -9.41 -19.52
C GLU A 22 5.61 -8.71 -20.86
N ASN A 23 4.36 -8.72 -21.36
CA ASN A 23 4.01 -8.05 -22.61
C ASN A 23 3.89 -6.54 -22.39
N PHE A 24 4.85 -5.78 -22.92
CA PHE A 24 4.93 -4.32 -22.79
C PHE A 24 3.63 -3.61 -23.20
N ILE A 25 2.95 -4.07 -24.26
CA ILE A 25 1.73 -3.43 -24.76
C ILE A 25 0.60 -3.58 -23.75
N ILE A 26 0.42 -4.79 -23.20
CA ILE A 26 -0.63 -5.07 -22.21
C ILE A 26 -0.34 -4.34 -20.90
N MET A 27 0.93 -4.29 -20.49
CA MET A 27 1.38 -3.56 -19.30
C MET A 27 1.13 -2.05 -19.42
N ALA A 28 1.51 -1.45 -20.55
CA ALA A 28 1.32 -0.02 -20.81
C ALA A 28 -0.16 0.37 -20.81
N ILE A 29 -1.01 -0.42 -21.47
CA ILE A 29 -2.46 -0.19 -21.48
C ILE A 29 -3.03 -0.31 -20.05
N SER A 30 -2.61 -1.32 -19.29
CA SER A 30 -3.08 -1.53 -17.91
C SER A 30 -2.70 -0.38 -16.97
N ILE A 31 -1.46 0.14 -17.08
CA ILE A 31 -0.99 1.27 -16.29
C ILE A 31 -1.78 2.55 -16.63
N VAL A 32 -1.99 2.83 -17.92
CA VAL A 32 -2.72 4.04 -18.35
C VAL A 32 -4.18 3.98 -17.90
N VAL A 33 -4.87 2.86 -18.14
CA VAL A 33 -6.27 2.67 -17.72
C VAL A 33 -6.40 2.72 -16.20
N GLY A 34 -5.50 2.05 -15.48
CA GLY A 34 -5.46 2.06 -14.02
C GLY A 34 -5.20 3.46 -13.45
N GLY A 35 -4.27 4.21 -14.03
CA GLY A 35 -3.97 5.59 -13.64
C GLY A 35 -5.15 6.54 -13.85
N VAL A 36 -5.85 6.42 -14.98
CA VAL A 36 -7.07 7.21 -15.24
C VAL A 36 -8.16 6.90 -14.22
N LEU A 37 -8.42 5.61 -13.96
CA LEU A 37 -9.38 5.18 -12.92
C LEU A 37 -9.00 5.71 -11.54
N MET A 38 -7.71 5.70 -11.19
CA MET A 38 -7.22 6.21 -9.91
C MET A 38 -7.48 7.70 -9.74
N ILE A 39 -7.24 8.52 -10.78
CA ILE A 39 -7.53 9.96 -10.75
C ILE A 39 -9.03 10.22 -10.56
N LEU A 40 -9.89 9.49 -11.27
CA LEU A 40 -11.34 9.62 -11.15
C LEU A 40 -11.84 9.20 -9.76
N ALA A 41 -11.25 8.14 -9.18
CA ALA A 41 -11.61 7.63 -7.87
C ALA A 41 -11.01 8.43 -6.71
N ALA A 42 -9.89 9.15 -6.91
CA ALA A 42 -9.15 9.83 -5.86
C ALA A 42 -10.02 10.78 -5.02
N ASN A 43 -10.88 11.57 -5.68
CA ASN A 43 -11.79 12.48 -4.98
C ASN A 43 -12.79 11.74 -4.09
N LYS A 44 -13.40 10.66 -4.60
CA LYS A 44 -14.34 9.82 -3.81
C LYS A 44 -13.66 9.16 -2.63
N VAL A 45 -12.47 8.59 -2.84
CA VAL A 45 -11.69 7.92 -1.79
C VAL A 45 -11.25 8.93 -0.72
N ALA A 46 -10.80 10.12 -1.12
CA ALA A 46 -10.42 11.18 -0.18
C ALA A 46 -11.59 11.62 0.71
N THR A 47 -12.78 11.85 0.13
CA THR A 47 -13.98 12.22 0.92
C THR A 47 -14.41 11.09 1.86
N PHE A 48 -14.28 9.83 1.45
CA PHE A 48 -14.59 8.69 2.31
C PHE A 48 -13.64 8.56 3.50
N LEU A 49 -12.33 8.74 3.27
CA LEU A 49 -11.30 8.71 4.30
C LEU A 49 -11.45 9.88 5.28
N GLN A 50 -11.73 11.10 4.79
CA GLN A 50 -11.96 12.27 5.64
C GLN A 50 -13.17 12.10 6.57
N LYS A 51 -14.23 11.43 6.09
CA LYS A 51 -15.41 11.14 6.93
C LYS A 51 -15.10 10.17 8.07
N ASN A 52 -14.05 9.36 7.95
CA ASN A 52 -13.67 8.35 8.94
C ASN A 52 -12.15 8.32 9.18
N ARG A 53 -11.65 9.21 10.05
CA ARG A 53 -10.21 9.35 10.38
C ARG A 53 -9.48 8.06 10.76
N LYS A 54 -10.17 7.01 11.23
CA LYS A 54 -9.52 5.71 11.50
C LYS A 54 -8.96 5.07 10.22
N TYR A 55 -9.71 5.11 9.11
CA TYR A 55 -9.28 4.50 7.85
C TYR A 55 -8.17 5.30 7.16
N GLU A 56 -8.09 6.61 7.40
CA GLU A 56 -6.98 7.44 6.93
C GLU A 56 -5.64 6.98 7.52
N VAL A 57 -5.60 6.70 8.83
CA VAL A 57 -4.39 6.21 9.50
C VAL A 57 -4.02 4.81 9.03
N LEU A 58 -5.01 3.92 8.84
CA LEU A 58 -4.78 2.58 8.30
C LEU A 58 -4.16 2.62 6.89
N GLY A 59 -4.69 3.50 6.02
CA GLY A 59 -4.14 3.72 4.67
C GLY A 59 -2.70 4.23 4.71
N LEU A 60 -2.38 5.17 5.60
CA LEU A 60 -1.03 5.69 5.77
C LEU A 60 -0.03 4.60 6.20
N PHE A 61 -0.45 3.68 7.07
CA PHE A 61 0.39 2.58 7.54
C PHE A 61 0.66 1.55 6.44
N ILE A 62 -0.36 1.20 5.63
CA ILE A 62 -0.18 0.34 4.46
C ILE A 62 0.78 0.98 3.46
N LEU A 63 0.64 2.27 3.17
CA LEU A 63 1.54 3.01 2.26
C LEU A 63 2.98 3.03 2.75
N PHE A 64 3.19 3.14 4.05
CA PHE A 64 4.54 3.09 4.64
C PHE A 64 5.20 1.72 4.41
N ILE A 65 4.46 0.63 4.60
CA ILE A 65 4.97 -0.73 4.40
C ILE A 65 5.22 -1.01 2.93
N VAL A 66 4.31 -0.58 2.05
CA VAL A 66 4.51 -0.63 0.59
C VAL A 66 5.77 0.15 0.24
N GLY A 67 5.95 1.37 0.74
CA GLY A 67 7.15 2.17 0.50
C GLY A 67 8.45 1.45 0.89
N ILE A 68 8.49 0.81 2.05
CA ILE A 68 9.65 0.01 2.49
C ILE A 68 9.88 -1.18 1.55
N MET A 69 8.81 -1.88 1.15
CA MET A 69 8.91 -2.98 0.19
C MET A 69 9.51 -2.51 -1.14
N LEU A 70 9.05 -1.38 -1.68
CA LEU A 70 9.53 -0.86 -2.97
C LEU A 70 11.00 -0.44 -2.90
N ILE A 71 11.41 0.18 -1.79
CA ILE A 71 12.82 0.53 -1.55
C ILE A 71 13.67 -0.74 -1.43
N SER A 72 13.15 -1.79 -0.79
CA SER A 72 13.85 -3.08 -0.67
C SER A 72 13.98 -3.81 -2.01
N GLU A 73 12.91 -3.88 -2.82
CA GLU A 73 12.94 -4.49 -4.16
C GLU A 73 13.79 -3.68 -5.13
N GLY A 74 13.70 -2.34 -5.08
CA GLY A 74 14.56 -1.45 -5.86
C GLY A 74 16.02 -1.55 -5.45
N GLY A 75 16.30 -1.72 -4.16
CA GLY A 75 17.64 -1.91 -3.60
C GLY A 75 18.29 -3.21 -4.03
N GLU A 76 17.53 -4.32 -4.04
CA GLU A 76 17.98 -5.60 -4.59
C GLU A 76 18.29 -5.49 -6.08
N LYS A 77 17.39 -4.90 -6.88
CA LYS A 77 17.59 -4.74 -8.33
C LYS A 77 18.76 -3.82 -8.70
N ALA A 78 19.15 -2.92 -7.81
CA ALA A 78 20.27 -2.00 -8.00
C ALA A 78 21.60 -2.54 -7.43
N ASP A 79 21.65 -3.80 -6.97
CA ASP A 79 22.81 -4.41 -6.30
C ASP A 79 23.36 -3.52 -5.17
N LEU A 80 22.48 -2.83 -4.44
CA LEU A 80 22.90 -1.91 -3.40
C LEU A 80 23.52 -2.70 -2.23
N VAL A 81 24.82 -2.49 -2.01
CA VAL A 81 25.56 -3.08 -0.89
C VAL A 81 25.43 -2.17 0.33
N ILE A 82 24.41 -2.41 1.13
CA ILE A 82 24.26 -1.75 2.43
C ILE A 82 24.99 -2.62 3.46
N LEU A 83 26.12 -2.12 4.00
CA LEU A 83 26.90 -2.82 5.04
C LEU A 83 27.55 -4.16 4.62
N ASN A 84 28.09 -4.25 3.39
CA ASN A 84 28.85 -5.42 2.91
C ASN A 84 28.04 -6.75 2.82
N LYS A 85 26.71 -6.65 2.78
CA LYS A 85 25.78 -7.75 2.46
C LYS A 85 24.87 -7.33 1.31
N ALA A 86 24.61 -8.27 0.39
CA ALA A 86 23.63 -8.05 -0.67
C ALA A 86 22.25 -7.80 -0.04
N VAL A 87 21.60 -6.71 -0.46
CA VAL A 87 20.22 -6.44 -0.08
C VAL A 87 19.35 -7.47 -0.79
N HIS A 88 18.90 -8.47 -0.04
CA HIS A 88 17.87 -9.39 -0.52
C HIS A 88 16.51 -8.74 -0.36
N ALA A 89 15.69 -8.77 -1.42
CA ALA A 89 14.34 -8.27 -1.31
C ALA A 89 13.53 -9.12 -0.34
N MET A 90 12.59 -8.45 0.33
CA MET A 90 11.62 -9.12 1.16
C MET A 90 10.72 -10.01 0.30
N ASN A 91 10.51 -11.26 0.73
CA ASN A 91 9.61 -12.18 0.05
C ASN A 91 8.18 -11.60 -0.05
N LYS A 92 7.61 -11.58 -1.26
CA LYS A 92 6.24 -11.08 -1.53
C LYS A 92 5.18 -11.76 -0.66
N THR A 93 5.37 -13.03 -0.31
CA THR A 93 4.47 -13.75 0.60
C THR A 93 4.45 -13.11 1.99
N THR A 94 5.62 -12.76 2.53
CA THR A 94 5.75 -12.09 3.82
C THR A 94 5.08 -10.72 3.80
N PHE A 95 5.17 -10.00 2.69
CA PHE A 95 4.51 -8.71 2.50
C PHE A 95 2.98 -8.82 2.59
N TYR A 96 2.37 -9.68 1.78
CA TYR A 96 0.91 -9.86 1.81
C TYR A 96 0.41 -10.38 3.16
N PHE A 97 1.20 -11.23 3.81
CA PHE A 97 0.91 -11.72 5.15
C PHE A 97 0.91 -10.60 6.20
N ILE A 98 1.88 -9.68 6.14
CA ILE A 98 1.94 -8.51 7.02
C ILE A 98 0.70 -7.60 6.83
N ILE A 99 0.31 -7.31 5.59
CA ILE A 99 -0.89 -6.50 5.31
C ILE A 99 -2.14 -7.18 5.87
N ALA A 100 -2.30 -8.50 5.66
CA ALA A 100 -3.44 -9.25 6.16
C ALA A 100 -3.52 -9.20 7.70
N ILE A 101 -2.39 -9.38 8.39
CA ILE A 101 -2.32 -9.27 9.86
C ILE A 101 -2.68 -7.86 10.32
N LEU A 102 -2.19 -6.81 9.66
CA LEU A 102 -2.46 -5.43 10.06
C LEU A 102 -3.93 -5.06 9.94
N VAL A 103 -4.56 -5.44 8.84
CA VAL A 103 -6.01 -5.25 8.66
C VAL A 103 -6.78 -6.02 9.72
N PHE A 104 -6.35 -7.24 10.05
CA PHE A 104 -6.98 -8.04 11.09
C PHE A 104 -6.83 -7.41 12.48
N VAL A 105 -5.63 -6.99 12.85
CA VAL A 105 -5.34 -6.32 14.12
C VAL A 105 -6.16 -5.03 14.24
N ASP A 106 -6.25 -4.22 13.18
CA ASP A 106 -7.00 -2.97 13.23
C ASP A 106 -8.53 -3.21 13.34
N MET A 107 -9.04 -4.28 12.71
CA MET A 107 -10.43 -4.73 12.91
C MET A 107 -10.68 -5.16 14.36
N VAL A 108 -9.76 -5.94 14.95
CA VAL A 108 -9.84 -6.38 16.35
C VAL A 108 -9.78 -5.18 17.30
N GLN A 109 -8.82 -4.26 17.12
CA GLN A 109 -8.69 -3.04 17.92
C GLN A 109 -9.94 -2.17 17.82
N THR A 110 -10.52 -2.05 16.63
CA THR A 110 -11.76 -1.31 16.41
C THR A 110 -12.94 -1.92 17.17
N LYS A 111 -13.12 -3.25 17.11
CA LYS A 111 -14.14 -3.96 17.91
C LYS A 111 -13.90 -3.78 19.41
N TYR A 112 -12.66 -3.94 19.87
CA TYR A 112 -12.32 -3.85 21.28
C TYR A 112 -12.55 -2.45 21.85
N LYS A 113 -12.13 -1.40 21.11
CA LYS A 113 -12.38 0.00 21.49
C LYS A 113 -13.87 0.34 21.53
N ASN A 114 -14.66 -0.17 20.58
CA ASN A 114 -16.12 0.03 20.59
C ASN A 114 -16.79 -0.66 21.79
N ASN A 115 -16.35 -1.87 22.16
CA ASN A 115 -16.89 -2.59 23.32
C ASN A 115 -16.54 -1.91 24.65
N LEU A 116 -15.34 -1.35 24.77
CA LEU A 116 -14.93 -0.59 25.96
C LEU A 116 -15.67 0.75 26.10
N ALA A 117 -15.99 1.42 24.99
CA ALA A 117 -16.79 2.64 24.99
C ALA A 117 -18.24 2.37 25.44
N HIS A 118 -18.80 1.21 25.10
CA HIS A 118 -20.13 0.79 25.56
C HIS A 118 -20.19 0.42 27.05
N LYS A 119 -19.08 -0.06 27.64
CA LYS A 119 -19.00 -0.39 29.07
C LYS A 119 -18.83 0.81 30.00
N LYS A 120 -18.57 2.01 29.45
CA LYS A 120 -18.40 3.27 30.19
C LYS A 120 -19.66 4.18 30.18
N LYS A 121 -20.75 3.74 29.55
CA LYS A 121 -22.09 4.34 29.67
C LYS A 121 -22.94 3.50 30.61
#